data_AF-A0A961CDE2-F1
#
_entry.id   AF-A0A961CDE2-F1
#
_cell.length_a   1.000
_cell.length_b   1.000
_cell.length_c   1.000
_cell.angle_alpha   90.00
_cell.angle_beta   90.00
_cell.angle_gamma   90.00
#
_symmetry.space_group_name_H-M   'P 1'
#
loop_
_entity.id
_entity.type
_entity.pdbx_description
1 polymer ?
#
loop_
_entity_poly.entity_id
_entity_poly.type
_entity_poly.pdbx_seq_one_letter_code
_entity_poly.pdbx_strand_id
1 'polypeptide(L)'
;MCFSATASFAGAAVVGGIGVATLTQVRERRELVLGALPMGFAVHQFLEGVTWMRLGSGTTAMLDDWSVRLWVIYAWSLLPLWLPLGVRLIEPDPRRRRVLDALVV
;
A
#
# COMPACT_ATOMS: atom_id res chain seq x y z
N MET A 1 -8.87 6.75 -6.04
CA MET A 1 -9.23 8.13 -6.43
C MET A 1 -7.99 8.74 -7.06
N CYS A 2 -7.89 8.79 -8.39
CA CYS A 2 -6.72 9.32 -9.09
C CYS A 2 -7.03 10.76 -9.51
N PHE A 3 -6.39 11.76 -8.89
CA PHE A 3 -6.77 13.17 -9.08
C PHE A 3 -5.68 14.00 -9.76
N SER A 4 -4.47 14.08 -9.19
CA SER A 4 -3.35 14.83 -9.76
C SER A 4 -2.01 14.44 -9.12
N ALA A 5 -0.89 14.74 -9.78
CA ALA A 5 0.46 14.49 -9.25
C ALA A 5 0.68 15.15 -7.88
N THR A 6 0.27 16.41 -7.73
CA THR A 6 0.41 17.17 -6.48
C THR A 6 -0.36 16.52 -5.33
N ALA A 7 -1.60 16.09 -5.58
CA ALA A 7 -2.41 15.41 -4.59
C ALA A 7 -1.77 14.07 -4.17
N SER A 8 -1.27 13.29 -5.11
CA SER A 8 -0.60 12.02 -4.83
C SER A 8 0.67 12.20 -3.99
N PHE A 9 1.52 13.19 -4.30
CA PHE A 9 2.72 13.46 -3.49
C PHE A 9 2.40 14.01 -2.10
N ALA A 10 1.42 14.90 -1.98
CA ALA A 10 0.96 15.37 -0.68
C ALA A 10 0.41 14.21 0.18
N GLY A 11 -0.40 13.33 -0.43
CA GLY A 11 -0.87 12.10 0.19
C GLY A 11 0.27 11.19 0.62
N ALA A 12 1.27 10.97 -0.23
CA ALA A 12 2.45 10.17 0.10
C ALA A 12 3.22 10.75 1.30
N ALA A 13 3.39 12.07 1.38
CA ALA A 13 4.08 12.71 2.51
C ALA A 13 3.30 12.56 3.82
N VAL A 14 2.00 12.87 3.80
CA VAL A 14 1.13 12.78 5.00
C VAL A 14 1.04 11.33 5.48
N VAL A 15 0.70 10.40 4.59
CA VAL A 15 0.56 8.98 4.96
C VAL A 15 1.93 8.38 5.30
N GLY A 16 3.01 8.81 4.66
CA GLY A 16 4.37 8.40 5.00
C GLY A 16 4.74 8.79 6.43
N GLY A 17 4.42 10.02 6.85
CA GLY A 17 4.57 10.46 8.24
C GLY A 17 3.77 9.61 9.22
N ILE A 18 2.52 9.29 8.88
CA ILE A 18 1.66 8.37 9.67
C ILE A 18 2.28 6.96 9.72
N GLY A 19 2.85 6.48 8.61
CA GLY A 19 3.52 5.18 8.53
C GLY A 19 4.74 5.11 9.44
N VAL A 20 5.59 6.13 9.42
CA VAL A 20 6.71 6.25 10.36
C VAL A 20 6.20 6.24 11.80
N ALA A 21 5.22 7.09 12.13
CA ALA A 21 4.65 7.14 13.48
C ALA A 21 4.10 5.76 13.91
N THR A 22 3.34 5.08 13.04
CA THR A 22 2.78 3.75 13.29
C THR A 22 3.89 2.72 13.56
N LEU A 23 4.95 2.72 12.75
CA LEU A 23 6.07 1.80 12.93
C LEU A 23 6.83 2.04 14.23
N THR A 24 6.91 3.28 14.72
CA THR A 24 7.52 3.56 16.04
C THR A 24 6.69 3.04 17.21
N GLN A 25 5.39 2.78 17.01
CA GLN A 25 4.49 2.26 18.04
C GLN A 25 4.41 0.72 18.05
N VAL A 26 5.05 0.05 17.09
CA VAL A 26 5.08 -1.41 17.03
C VAL A 26 5.88 -1.96 18.22
N ARG A 27 5.26 -2.83 19.00
CA ARG A 27 5.89 -3.47 20.16
C ARG A 27 6.33 -4.89 19.87
N GLU A 28 5.62 -5.55 18.96
CA GLU A 28 5.87 -6.95 18.65
C GLU A 28 6.08 -7.19 17.15
N ARG A 29 6.96 -8.13 16.80
CA ARG A 29 7.26 -8.44 15.39
C ARG A 29 6.03 -8.83 14.56
N ARG A 30 5.01 -9.42 15.19
CA ARG A 30 3.75 -9.79 14.52
C ARG A 30 2.93 -8.57 14.06
N GLU A 31 3.10 -7.42 14.72
CA GLU A 31 2.40 -6.18 14.38
C GLU A 31 3.06 -5.45 13.20
N LEU A 32 4.33 -5.74 12.90
CA LEU A 32 5.09 -5.06 11.82
C LEU A 32 4.39 -5.17 10.47
N VAL A 33 3.85 -6.36 10.15
CA VAL A 33 3.21 -6.59 8.85
C VAL A 33 2.00 -5.68 8.67
N LEU A 34 1.15 -5.55 9.68
CA LEU A 34 0.00 -4.65 9.63
C LEU A 34 0.41 -3.18 9.77
N GLY A 35 1.34 -2.89 10.68
CA GLY A 35 1.83 -1.53 10.97
C GLY A 35 2.61 -0.90 9.81
N ALA A 36 3.16 -1.70 8.90
CA ALA A 36 3.82 -1.22 7.69
C ALA A 36 2.84 -0.83 6.56
N LEU A 37 1.54 -1.14 6.68
CA LEU A 37 0.55 -0.83 5.65
C LEU A 37 0.50 0.65 5.25
N PRO A 38 0.48 1.64 6.19
CA PRO A 38 0.46 3.04 5.80
C PRO A 38 1.73 3.43 5.03
N MET A 39 2.90 2.90 5.43
CA MET A 39 4.14 3.15 4.70
C MET A 39 4.12 2.56 3.28
N GLY A 40 3.58 1.35 3.12
CA GLY A 40 3.35 0.76 1.81
C GLY A 40 2.40 1.61 0.95
N PHE A 41 1.33 2.13 1.53
CA PHE A 41 0.37 2.98 0.81
C PHE A 41 0.97 4.33 0.42
N ALA A 42 1.85 4.90 1.25
CA ALA A 42 2.61 6.09 0.92
C ALA A 42 3.50 5.88 -0.32
N VAL A 43 4.18 4.73 -0.42
CA VAL A 43 4.94 4.35 -1.62
C VAL A 43 4.02 4.21 -2.83
N HIS A 44 2.85 3.60 -2.67
CA HIS A 44 1.86 3.50 -3.74
C HIS A 44 1.39 4.88 -4.23
N GLN A 45 1.11 5.82 -3.33
CA GLN A 45 0.76 7.20 -3.68
C GLN A 45 1.91 7.94 -4.37
N PHE A 46 3.16 7.71 -3.95
CA PHE A 46 4.32 8.28 -4.62
C PHE A 46 4.44 7.78 -6.07
N LEU A 47 4.26 6.47 -6.30
CA LEU A 47 4.28 5.87 -7.64
C LEU A 47 3.14 6.40 -8.53
N GLU A 48 1.98 6.67 -7.95
CA GLU A 48 0.87 7.32 -8.64
C GLU A 48 1.25 8.74 -9.09
N GLY A 49 1.90 9.53 -8.21
CA GLY A 49 2.40 10.86 -8.55
C GLY A 49 3.42 10.84 -9.69
N VAL A 50 4.34 9.87 -9.68
CA VAL A 50 5.31 9.65 -10.79
C VAL A 50 4.58 9.29 -12.08
N THR A 51 3.55 8.45 -12.00
CA THR A 51 2.72 8.08 -13.15
C THR A 51 2.05 9.32 -13.76
N TRP A 52 1.50 10.21 -12.93
CA TRP A 52 0.88 11.47 -13.39
C TRP A 52 1.87 12.41 -14.09
N MET A 53 3.10 12.54 -13.57
CA MET A 53 4.12 13.38 -14.24
C MET A 53 4.48 12.85 -15.63
N ARG A 54 4.52 11.52 -15.79
CA ARG A 54 4.82 10.88 -17.07
C ARG A 54 3.67 11.03 -18.07
N LEU A 55 2.43 10.90 -17.60
CA LEU A 55 1.22 11.16 -18.40
C LEU A 55 1.18 12.58 -18.97
N GLY A 56 1.55 13.59 -18.16
CA GLY A 56 1.61 14.98 -18.62
C GLY A 56 2.67 15.25 -19.69
N SER A 57 3.65 14.35 -19.87
CA SER A 57 4.76 14.53 -20.82
C SER A 57 4.46 14.09 -22.27
N GLY A 58 3.27 13.54 -22.53
CA GLY A 58 2.84 13.14 -23.89
C GLY A 58 3.41 11.79 -24.38
N THR A 59 4.03 11.00 -23.51
CA THR A 59 4.50 9.65 -23.86
C THR A 59 3.31 8.69 -23.97
N THR A 60 3.06 8.16 -25.16
CA THR A 60 1.96 7.23 -25.48
C THR A 60 2.18 5.79 -24.98
N ALA A 61 3.37 5.47 -24.46
CA ALA A 61 3.72 4.14 -23.94
C ALA A 61 3.24 3.93 -22.49
N MET A 62 1.96 4.21 -22.23
CA MET A 62 1.37 4.29 -20.89
C MET A 62 1.41 2.96 -20.12
N LEU A 63 1.32 1.82 -20.81
CA LEU A 63 1.30 0.48 -20.18
C LEU A 63 2.69 -0.12 -19.96
N ASP A 64 3.72 0.43 -20.62
CA ASP A 64 5.09 -0.07 -20.51
C ASP A 64 5.92 0.64 -19.44
N ASP A 65 5.34 1.64 -18.77
CA ASP A 65 6.04 2.33 -17.70
C ASP A 65 6.06 1.48 -16.42
N TRP A 66 7.25 1.39 -15.82
CA TRP A 66 7.45 0.64 -14.58
C TRP A 66 6.61 1.22 -13.42
N SER A 67 6.37 2.54 -13.41
CA SER A 67 5.60 3.20 -12.35
C SER A 67 4.13 2.77 -12.35
N VAL A 68 3.52 2.69 -13.54
CA VAL A 68 2.15 2.19 -13.73
C VAL A 68 2.04 0.72 -13.31
N ARG A 69 3.00 -0.12 -13.74
CA ARG A 69 3.00 -1.54 -13.36
C ARG A 69 3.09 -1.73 -11.86
N LEU A 70 4.03 -1.05 -11.18
CA LEU A 70 4.16 -1.16 -9.73
C LEU A 70 2.94 -0.61 -8.99
N TRP A 71 2.37 0.50 -9.47
CA TRP A 71 1.15 1.07 -8.92
C TRP A 71 -0.03 0.08 -9.00
N VAL A 72 -0.27 -0.52 -10.16
CA VAL A 72 -1.34 -1.52 -10.36
C VAL A 72 -1.08 -2.80 -9.55
N ILE A 73 0.15 -3.34 -9.57
CA ILE A 73 0.52 -4.55 -8.81
C ILE A 73 0.29 -4.33 -7.32
N TYR A 74 0.63 -3.14 -6.81
CA TYR A 74 0.39 -2.82 -5.41
C TYR A 74 -1.11 -2.90 -5.09
N ALA A 75 -1.97 -2.25 -5.90
CA ALA A 75 -3.40 -2.19 -5.65
C ALA A 75 -4.12 -3.54 -5.82
N TRP A 76 -3.79 -4.29 -6.88
CA TRP A 76 -4.51 -5.50 -7.26
C TRP A 76 -3.97 -6.78 -6.67
N SER A 77 -2.68 -6.85 -6.36
CA SER A 77 -2.04 -8.10 -5.93
C SER A 77 -1.46 -7.98 -4.53
N LEU A 78 -0.68 -6.94 -4.29
CA LEU A 78 0.07 -6.80 -3.05
C LEU A 78 -0.86 -6.46 -1.88
N LEU A 79 -1.72 -5.45 -2.03
CA LEU A 79 -2.63 -5.00 -0.97
C LEU A 79 -3.65 -6.07 -0.55
N PRO A 80 -4.34 -6.79 -1.46
CA PRO A 80 -5.28 -7.85 -1.10
C PRO A 80 -4.62 -9.04 -0.38
N LEU A 81 -3.33 -9.29 -0.61
CA LEU A 81 -2.58 -10.32 0.11
C LEU A 81 -2.02 -9.80 1.45
N TRP A 82 -1.52 -8.57 1.48
CA TRP A 82 -0.85 -7.98 2.63
C TRP A 82 -1.82 -7.74 3.79
N LEU A 83 -2.98 -7.12 3.52
CA LEU A 83 -3.99 -6.81 4.53
C LEU A 83 -4.42 -8.03 5.35
N PRO A 84 -4.93 -9.12 4.75
CA PRO A 84 -5.39 -10.26 5.53
C PRO A 84 -4.24 -10.97 6.24
N LEU A 85 -3.04 -11.03 5.65
CA LEU A 85 -1.87 -11.58 6.33
C LEU A 85 -1.53 -10.77 7.59
N GLY A 86 -1.54 -9.43 7.49
CA GLY A 86 -1.30 -8.53 8.62
C GLY A 86 -2.33 -8.73 9.73
N VAL A 87 -3.62 -8.79 9.39
CA VAL A 87 -4.71 -9.01 10.36
C VAL A 87 -4.57 -10.39 11.01
N ARG A 88 -4.29 -11.44 10.23
CA ARG A 88 -4.12 -12.81 10.74
C ARG A 88 -2.98 -12.91 11.75
N LEU A 89 -1.88 -12.18 11.55
CA LEU A 89 -0.71 -12.22 12.44
C LEU A 89 -0.96 -11.60 13.80
N ILE A 90 -1.84 -10.59 13.89
CA ILE A 90 -2.18 -9.94 15.16
C ILE A 90 -3.39 -10.56 15.86
N GLU A 91 -4.17 -11.39 15.16
CA GLU A 91 -5.38 -12.00 15.69
C GLU A 91 -5.08 -13.05 16.79
N PRO A 92 -5.55 -12.84 18.04
CA PRO A 92 -5.28 -13.77 19.13
C PRO A 92 -6.14 -15.04 19.07
N ASP A 93 -7.37 -14.99 18.53
CA ASP A 93 -8.29 -16.13 18.54
C ASP A 93 -8.02 -17.11 17.37
N PRO A 94 -7.66 -18.38 17.65
CA PRO A 94 -7.43 -19.40 16.63
C PRO A 94 -8.64 -19.67 15.72
N ARG A 95 -9.88 -19.51 16.21
CA ARG A 95 -11.09 -19.69 15.40
C ARG A 95 -11.24 -18.57 14.38
N ARG A 96 -11.04 -17.33 14.80
CA ARG A 96 -11.09 -16.14 13.92
C ARG A 96 -9.98 -16.19 12.87
N ARG A 97 -8.79 -16.65 13.23
CA ARG A 97 -7.70 -16.89 12.25
C ARG A 97 -8.08 -17.85 11.13
N ARG A 98 -8.81 -18.93 11.42
CA ARG A 98 -9.26 -19.88 10.38
C ARG A 98 -10.32 -19.27 9.45
N VAL A 99 -11.19 -18.42 9.98
CA VAL A 99 -12.18 -17.69 9.16
C VAL A 99 -11.47 -16.70 8.24
N LEU A 100 -10.46 -15.98 8.76
CA LEU A 100 -9.64 -15.07 7.96
C LEU A 100 -8.93 -15.83 6.83
N ASP A 101 -8.38 -17.02 7.09
CA ASP A 101 -7.71 -17.85 6.07
C ASP A 101 -8.66 -18.20 4.90
N ALA A 102 -9.94 -18.43 5.17
CA ALA A 102 -10.95 -18.70 4.13
C ALA A 102 -11.31 -17.47 3.30
N LEU A 103 -11.09 -16.26 3.81
CA LEU A 103 -11.34 -14.99 3.11
C LEU A 103 -10.14 -14.53 2.26
N VAL A 104 -8.97 -15.18 2.41
CA VAL A 104 -7.77 -14.91 1.59
C VAL A 104 -7.78 -15.70 0.27
N VAL A 105 -8.81 -16.53 0.04
CA VAL A 105 -9.03 -17.35 -1.18
C VAL A 105 -10.01 -16.64 -2.10
#